data_AF-O29989-F1
#
_entry.id   AF-O29989-F1
#
_cell.length_a   1.000
_cell.length_b   1.000
_cell.length_c   1.000
_cell.angle_alpha   90.00
_cell.angle_beta   90.00
_cell.angle_gamma   90.00
#
_symmetry.space_group_name_H-M   'P 1'
#
loop_
_entity.id
_entity.type
_entity.pdbx_description
1 polymer ?
#
loop_
_entity_poly.entity_id
_entity_poly.type
_entity_poly.pdbx_seq_one_letter_code
_entity_poly.pdbx_strand_id
1 'polypeptide(L)'
;MEAEYAYVDGEVKGNSKVAVSYLKAIRELIEKLEVKELVFESDEYSAVLLSEPVIIFVRVRGDISAAKAHARRILRELGYLEKGNLEEVFELAEKIENMPIEEVVKMLRK
;
A
#
# COMPACT_ATOMS: atom_id res chain seq x y z
N MET A 1 9.60 -14.98 1.73
CA MET A 1 9.46 -14.17 2.96
C MET A 1 7.99 -13.95 3.22
N GLU A 2 7.50 -14.24 4.42
CA GLU A 2 6.14 -13.89 4.81
C GLU A 2 6.11 -12.44 5.31
N ALA A 3 5.11 -11.67 4.86
CA ALA A 3 4.89 -10.31 5.33
C ALA A 3 4.05 -10.33 6.61
N GLU A 4 4.44 -9.56 7.61
CA GLU A 4 3.64 -9.30 8.81
C GLU A 4 2.70 -8.13 8.50
N TYR A 5 1.42 -8.25 8.82
CA TYR A 5 0.47 -7.16 8.60
C TYR A 5 -0.64 -7.10 9.64
N ALA A 6 -1.22 -5.91 9.74
CA ALA A 6 -2.47 -5.64 10.42
C ALA A 6 -3.27 -4.57 9.67
N TYR A 7 -4.60 -4.61 9.78
CA TYR A 7 -5.50 -3.65 9.15
C TYR A 7 -6.75 -3.39 10.01
N VAL A 8 -7.44 -2.28 9.74
CA VAL A 8 -8.66 -1.86 10.45
C VAL A 8 -9.90 -2.19 9.63
N ASP A 9 -10.69 -3.16 10.08
CA ASP A 9 -11.99 -3.51 9.49
C ASP A 9 -13.00 -3.78 10.60
N GLY A 10 -13.60 -2.69 11.09
CA GLY A 10 -14.31 -2.61 12.38
C GLY A 10 -13.35 -2.70 13.57
N GLU A 11 -12.65 -3.82 13.67
CA GLU A 11 -11.59 -4.10 14.65
C GLU A 11 -10.21 -4.22 13.96
N VAL A 12 -9.14 -4.22 14.76
CA VAL A 12 -7.79 -4.45 14.24
C VAL A 12 -7.56 -5.96 14.07
N LYS A 13 -7.40 -6.39 12.82
CA LYS A 13 -7.13 -7.78 12.40
C LYS A 13 -5.71 -7.87 11.82
N GLY A 14 -5.11 -9.05 11.77
CA GLY A 14 -3.78 -9.23 11.21
C GLY A 14 -3.20 -10.62 11.43
N ASN A 15 -2.08 -10.92 10.77
CA ASN A 15 -1.38 -12.21 10.89
C ASN A 15 -0.22 -12.19 11.91
N SER A 16 0.14 -11.03 12.44
CA SER A 16 1.26 -10.86 13.38
C SER A 16 0.80 -10.12 14.62
N LYS A 17 1.11 -10.68 15.80
CA LYS A 17 0.88 -9.98 17.08
C LYS A 17 1.61 -8.64 17.13
N VAL A 18 2.81 -8.55 16.55
CA VAL A 18 3.60 -7.31 16.50
C VAL A 18 2.89 -6.26 15.65
N ALA A 19 2.46 -6.63 14.44
CA ALA A 19 1.76 -5.72 13.54
C ALA A 19 0.43 -5.24 14.14
N VAL A 20 -0.34 -6.14 14.76
CA VAL A 20 -1.62 -5.82 15.42
C VAL A 20 -1.40 -4.87 16.59
N SER A 21 -0.42 -5.16 17.46
CA SER A 21 -0.10 -4.28 18.60
C SER A 21 0.38 -2.91 18.14
N TYR A 22 1.25 -2.85 17.13
CA TYR A 22 1.73 -1.60 16.55
C TYR A 22 0.57 -0.76 16.02
N LEU A 23 -0.28 -1.36 15.17
CA LEU A 23 -1.39 -0.64 14.57
C LEU A 23 -2.40 -0.16 15.61
N LYS A 24 -2.70 -0.96 16.64
CA LYS A 24 -3.54 -0.53 17.77
C LYS A 24 -2.96 0.69 18.50
N ALA A 25 -1.65 0.74 18.69
CA ALA A 25 -0.98 1.82 19.42
C ALA A 25 -0.98 3.15 18.65
N ILE A 26 -0.94 3.11 17.32
CA ILE A 26 -0.81 4.32 16.49
C ILE A 26 -2.10 4.72 15.77
N ARG A 27 -3.14 3.88 15.74
CA ARG A 27 -4.37 4.12 14.98
C ARG A 27 -4.96 5.51 15.24
N GLU A 28 -5.16 5.86 16.51
CA GLU A 28 -5.73 7.16 16.90
C GLU A 28 -4.88 8.35 16.40
N LEU A 29 -3.55 8.17 16.38
CA LEU A 29 -2.62 9.18 15.89
C LEU A 29 -2.74 9.34 14.37
N ILE A 30 -2.82 8.24 13.62
CA ILE A 30 -3.00 8.24 12.16
C ILE A 30 -4.31 8.91 11.78
N GLU A 31 -5.41 8.56 12.45
CA GLU A 31 -6.73 9.13 12.21
C GLU A 31 -6.75 10.63 12.56
N LYS A 32 -6.20 11.02 13.71
CA LYS A 32 -6.17 12.42 14.17
C LYS A 32 -5.31 13.32 13.29
N LEU A 33 -4.18 12.81 12.80
CA LEU A 33 -3.22 13.57 11.98
C LEU A 33 -3.47 13.44 10.47
N GLU A 34 -4.53 12.75 10.05
CA GLU A 34 -4.88 12.51 8.64
C GLU A 34 -3.70 11.96 7.81
N VAL A 35 -2.92 11.07 8.41
CA VAL A 35 -1.70 10.55 7.79
C VAL A 35 -2.06 9.58 6.67
N LYS A 36 -1.69 9.90 5.44
CA LYS A 36 -1.97 9.08 4.25
C LYS A 36 -1.04 7.88 4.10
N GLU A 37 0.25 8.13 4.30
CA GLU A 37 1.30 7.13 4.16
C GLU A 37 2.41 7.39 5.19
N LEU A 38 2.92 6.32 5.81
CA LEU A 38 4.18 6.33 6.52
C LEU A 38 5.07 5.21 6.01
N VAL A 39 6.35 5.50 5.91
CA VAL A 39 7.38 4.58 5.45
C VAL A 39 8.46 4.54 6.52
N PHE A 40 8.89 3.33 6.85
CA PHE A 40 9.95 3.06 7.80
C PHE A 40 10.93 2.07 7.20
N GLU A 41 12.22 2.34 7.37
CA GLU A 41 13.30 1.48 6.90
C GLU A 41 14.35 1.40 8.02
N SER A 42 14.79 0.18 8.31
CA SER A 42 15.88 -0.14 9.22
C SER A 42 16.76 -1.23 8.61
N ASP A 43 17.90 -1.49 9.24
CA ASP A 43 18.84 -2.53 8.77
C ASP A 43 18.22 -3.93 8.64
N GLU A 44 17.14 -4.21 9.39
CA GLU A 44 16.50 -5.54 9.41
C GLU A 44 15.12 -5.58 8.73
N TYR A 45 14.40 -4.45 8.69
CA TYR A 45 13.01 -4.43 8.24
C TYR A 45 12.66 -3.14 7.50
N SER A 46 11.74 -3.28 6.55
CA SER A 46 10.98 -2.16 6.00
C SER A 46 9.52 -2.32 6.36
N ALA A 47 8.85 -1.19 6.57
CA ALA A 47 7.42 -1.16 6.83
C ALA A 47 6.74 0.00 6.12
N VAL A 48 5.49 -0.21 5.76
CA VAL A 48 4.61 0.82 5.22
C VAL A 48 3.29 0.81 5.99
N LEU A 49 2.80 2.01 6.28
CA LEU A 49 1.43 2.24 6.69
C LEU A 49 0.72 3.02 5.58
N LEU A 50 -0.45 2.56 5.17
CA LEU A 50 -1.35 3.26 4.26
C LEU A 50 -2.67 3.45 4.99
N SER A 51 -3.32 4.61 4.87
CA SER A 51 -4.64 4.84 5.47
C SER A 51 -5.80 4.76 4.49
N GLU A 52 -5.51 4.83 3.18
CA GLU A 52 -6.51 4.72 2.12
C GLU A 52 -6.24 3.46 1.27
N PRO A 53 -7.29 2.70 0.90
CA PRO A 53 -8.72 2.85 1.27
C PRO A 53 -9.04 2.33 2.67
N VAL A 54 -8.09 1.65 3.32
CA VAL A 54 -8.20 1.13 4.67
C VAL A 54 -6.87 1.33 5.38
N ILE A 55 -6.90 1.56 6.69
CA ILE A 55 -5.68 1.64 7.49
C ILE A 55 -5.06 0.24 7.55
N ILE A 56 -3.89 0.09 6.93
CA ILE A 56 -3.10 -1.13 6.90
C ILE A 56 -1.64 -0.82 7.23
N PHE A 57 -1.05 -1.65 8.08
CA PHE A 57 0.38 -1.68 8.36
C PHE A 57 0.96 -2.99 7.84
N VAL A 58 2.05 -2.91 7.07
CA VAL A 58 2.77 -4.06 6.52
C VAL A 58 4.25 -3.92 6.83
N ARG A 59 4.86 -5.01 7.31
CA ARG A 59 6.28 -5.11 7.64
C ARG A 59 6.89 -6.35 6.98
N VAL A 60 8.08 -6.19 6.43
CA VAL A 60 8.83 -7.26 5.75
C VAL A 60 10.32 -7.19 6.10
N ARG A 61 11.03 -8.31 5.98
CA ARG A 61 12.50 -8.37 6.07
C ARG A 61 13.14 -8.04 4.73
N GLY A 62 13.28 -6.78 4.39
CA GLY A 62 13.84 -6.39 3.10
C GLY A 62 13.62 -4.92 2.82
N ASP A 63 13.60 -4.56 1.54
CA ASP A 63 13.43 -3.17 1.12
C ASP A 63 11.97 -2.69 1.22
N ILE A 64 11.82 -1.37 1.14
CA ILE A 64 10.51 -0.71 1.19
C ILE A 64 9.62 -1.04 -0.01
N SER A 65 10.20 -1.34 -1.17
CA SER A 65 9.45 -1.73 -2.37
C SER A 65 8.70 -3.04 -2.14
N ALA A 66 9.32 -3.99 -1.45
CA ALA A 66 8.71 -5.24 -1.03
C ALA A 66 7.55 -4.98 -0.06
N ALA A 67 7.73 -4.11 0.95
CA ALA A 67 6.66 -3.75 1.88
C ALA A 67 5.44 -3.17 1.15
N LYS A 68 5.67 -2.23 0.21
CA LYS A 68 4.62 -1.62 -0.62
C LYS A 68 3.94 -2.63 -1.54
N ALA A 69 4.70 -3.55 -2.14
CA ALA A 69 4.14 -4.61 -2.98
C ALA A 69 3.25 -5.56 -2.17
N HIS A 70 3.69 -5.95 -0.98
CA HIS A 70 2.90 -6.78 -0.07
C HIS A 70 1.63 -6.04 0.40
N ALA A 71 1.70 -4.75 0.73
CA ALA A 71 0.52 -3.95 1.08
C ALA A 71 -0.53 -3.94 -0.04
N ARG A 72 -0.12 -3.64 -1.28
CA ARG A 72 -1.03 -3.70 -2.44
C ARG A 72 -1.63 -5.08 -2.65
N ARG A 73 -0.84 -6.15 -2.50
CA ARG A 73 -1.31 -7.52 -2.63
C ARG A 73 -2.37 -7.84 -1.58
N ILE A 74 -2.12 -7.50 -0.30
CA ILE A 74 -3.07 -7.73 0.80
C ILE A 74 -4.35 -6.93 0.59
N LEU A 75 -4.25 -5.66 0.18
CA LEU A 75 -5.43 -4.85 -0.13
C LEU A 75 -6.29 -5.46 -1.25
N ARG A 76 -5.69 -6.06 -2.27
CA ARG A 76 -6.43 -6.81 -3.31
C ARG A 76 -7.06 -8.09 -2.75
N GLU A 77 -6.34 -8.84 -1.93
CA GLU A 77 -6.84 -10.06 -1.29
C GLU A 77 -8.03 -9.77 -0.37
N LEU A 78 -8.04 -8.60 0.27
CA LEU A 78 -9.14 -8.10 1.12
C LEU A 78 -10.29 -7.45 0.33
N GLY A 79 -10.17 -7.32 -1.00
CA GLY A 79 -11.22 -6.72 -1.85
C GLY A 79 -11.25 -5.18 -1.85
N TYR A 80 -10.25 -4.52 -1.27
CA TYR A 80 -10.14 -3.05 -1.25
C TYR A 80 -9.54 -2.46 -2.52
N LEU A 81 -8.84 -3.27 -3.30
CA LEU A 81 -8.31 -2.90 -4.61
C LEU A 81 -8.82 -3.88 -5.64
N GLU A 82 -9.36 -3.36 -6.73
CA GLU A 82 -9.69 -4.16 -7.89
C GLU A 82 -8.41 -4.73 -8.50
N LYS A 83 -8.50 -5.95 -9.05
CA LYS A 83 -7.45 -6.43 -9.94
C LYS A 83 -7.53 -5.57 -11.19
N GLY A 84 -6.57 -4.66 -11.34
CA GLY A 84 -6.43 -3.89 -12.57
C GLY A 84 -6.47 -4.85 -13.76
N ASN A 85 -7.25 -4.50 -14.78
CA ASN A 85 -7.31 -5.29 -16.00
C ASN A 85 -5.94 -5.21 -16.67
N LEU A 86 -5.25 -6.34 -16.80
CA LEU A 86 -3.92 -6.37 -17.43
C LEU A 86 -3.99 -5.80 -18.85
N GLU A 87 -5.09 -6.03 -19.57
CA GLU A 87 -5.32 -5.48 -20.90
C GLU A 87 -5.31 -3.94 -20.89
N GLU A 88 -5.99 -3.30 -19.94
CA GLU A 88 -5.98 -1.83 -19.81
C GLU A 88 -4.59 -1.28 -19.49
N VAL A 89 -3.81 -2.01 -18.67
CA VAL A 89 -2.43 -1.62 -18.35
C VAL A 89 -1.55 -1.72 -19.59
N PHE A 90 -1.70 -2.77 -20.41
CA PHE A 90 -0.97 -2.92 -21.67
C PHE A 90 -1.39 -1.86 -22.69
N GLU A 91 -2.68 -1.62 -22.89
CA GLU A 91 -3.17 -0.57 -23.77
C GLU A 91 -2.68 0.82 -23.34
N LEU A 92 -2.65 1.10 -22.03
CA LEU A 92 -2.11 2.35 -21.51
C LEU A 92 -0.60 2.45 -21.74
N ALA A 93 0.15 1.36 -21.54
CA ALA A 93 1.58 1.33 -21.78
C ALA A 93 1.92 1.56 -23.27
N GLU A 94 1.21 0.90 -24.19
CA GLU A 94 1.37 1.10 -25.64
C GLU A 94 1.01 2.53 -26.06
N LYS A 95 -0.03 3.12 -25.47
CA LYS A 95 -0.37 4.54 -25.68
C LYS A 95 0.74 5.46 -25.19
N ILE A 96 1.29 5.23 -23.99
CA ILE A 96 2.34 6.07 -23.41
C ILE A 96 3.64 5.97 -24.21
N GLU A 97 4.01 4.79 -24.70
CA GLU A 97 5.24 4.59 -25.49
C GLU A 97 5.26 5.43 -26.79
N ASN A 98 4.08 5.71 -27.35
CA ASN A 98 3.94 6.49 -28.58
C ASN A 98 3.57 7.97 -28.37
N MET A 99 3.51 8.45 -27.12
CA MET A 99 3.12 9.82 -26.81
C MET A 99 4.31 10.69 -26.37
N PRO A 100 4.37 11.97 -26.78
CA PRO A 100 5.23 12.96 -26.15
C PRO A 100 4.91 13.08 -24.64
N ILE A 101 5.93 13.31 -23.82
CA ILE A 101 5.79 13.40 -22.36
C ILE A 101 4.78 14.48 -21.94
N GLU A 102 4.67 15.56 -22.71
CA GLU A 102 3.72 16.65 -22.48
C GLU A 102 2.27 16.16 -22.59
N GLU A 103 1.98 15.27 -23.54
CA GLU A 103 0.65 14.66 -23.70
C GLU A 103 0.38 13.63 -22.61
N VAL A 104 1.39 12.85 -22.19
CA VAL A 104 1.28 11.96 -21.02
C VAL A 104 0.89 12.75 -19.76
N VAL A 105 1.55 13.88 -19.52
CA VAL A 105 1.27 14.75 -18.36
C VAL A 105 -0.13 15.36 -18.44
N LYS A 106 -0.60 15.77 -19.63
CA LYS A 106 -1.98 16.25 -19.82
C LYS A 106 -3.01 15.15 -19.55
N MET A 107 -2.73 13.92 -19.97
CA MET A 107 -3.60 12.76 -19.75
C MET A 107 -3.73 12.44 -18.25
N LEU A 108 -2.63 12.46 -17.49
CA LEU A 108 -2.61 12.13 -16.04
C LEU A 108 -3.21 13.21 -15.12
N ARG A 109 -3.50 14.41 -15.63
CA ARG A 109 -4.08 15.52 -14.86
C ARG A 109 -5.61 15.62 -14.95
N LYS A 110 -6.27 14.73 -15.70
CA LYS A 110 -7.73 14.62 -15.76
C LYS A 110 -8.23 13.57 -14.79
#